data_AF-A0A2D6N6K3-F1
#
_entry.id   AF-A0A2D6N6K3-F1
#
_cell.length_a   1.000
_cell.length_b   1.000
_cell.length_c   1.000
_cell.angle_alpha   90.00
_cell.angle_beta   90.00
_cell.angle_gamma   90.00
#
_symmetry.space_group_name_H-M   'P 1'
#
loop_
_entity.id
_entity.type
_entity.pdbx_description
1 polymer ?
#
loop_
_entity_poly.entity_id
_entity_poly.type
_entity_poly.pdbx_seq_one_letter_code
_entity_poly.pdbx_strand_id
1 'polypeptide(L)'
;MPDCRSRAVAVGSRLGIRCMSVIHYSVLFAAILRILVDSVSGRLWLLIHMLSREQEEEQCLGRKLTDARRWLPQPGLRYDRRAMTRPSVAPESVHALAGAAPPFAPRIGLAALVARVLAAATRRLGRGGTALPGLVAETLAPDFVSTVARQLSRGVVLLTGTNGKTTTARMLAAILDRGSTHLIHNAAGSNLSRGLSSSLAQRTSWRGRLRANEATLGLFEMDEAAFVRVAPALRPRLAAFTNLLRDQLDRYGEVDAVAVRWQKALADTTPTPQLILNADDPLVAGLGDAAPGAFYFGVEAPSEDRPTPEHAADIRVCPTCGQSLVYRRRFYAHLGHFRCPNGHRDRPTPAVRAVTVEARGIEGTELELLCLPPVVPEAVTLRFFLPVGGLYNVYNALAATTTALALGVAPTDAREALSSFTPAFGRMEQVVLDGRTIYLSLAKNPTGLNQVVRLLAAEADRTGPLSLLIALNDLDADGRDISWIWDADLEELAQPGRVGTIVASGRRAADLAVRLKYAGIAEASTAGISPHLHQPAVVVEGDLRQALAQAVHRTPAEGTLHVVPTYTALLELRGLLTRQGALRPYWRAA
;
A
#
# COMPACT_ATOMS: atom_id res chain seq x y z
N MET A 1 -6.14 -8.34 60.05
CA MET A 1 -6.24 -7.15 60.95
C MET A 1 -5.69 -7.56 62.30
N PRO A 2 -5.04 -6.67 63.07
CA PRO A 2 -4.73 -5.24 62.84
C PRO A 2 -3.21 -4.99 62.99
N ASP A 3 -2.56 -3.82 63.01
CA ASP A 3 -2.80 -2.39 62.74
C ASP A 3 -1.36 -1.82 62.65
N CYS A 4 -0.96 -1.02 61.66
CA CYS A 4 -1.03 0.45 61.69
C CYS A 4 -0.49 1.10 62.99
N ARG A 5 0.74 1.65 62.97
CA ARG A 5 1.06 3.06 63.37
C ARG A 5 2.57 3.36 63.47
N SER A 6 2.91 4.48 62.83
CA SER A 6 3.90 5.51 63.22
C SER A 6 5.40 5.18 63.31
N ARG A 7 6.06 5.44 62.17
CA ARG A 7 7.26 6.32 62.14
C ARG A 7 6.88 7.73 62.63
N ALA A 8 7.73 8.34 63.46
CA ALA A 8 8.25 9.70 63.25
C ALA A 8 9.27 10.09 64.33
N VAL A 9 10.29 10.84 63.88
CA VAL A 9 11.19 11.73 64.63
C VAL A 9 12.55 11.14 65.06
N ALA A 10 13.58 11.95 64.82
CA ALA A 10 15.03 11.79 64.97
C ALA A 10 15.68 11.00 63.81
N VAL A 11 16.48 11.56 62.90
CA VAL A 11 17.46 12.64 63.04
C VAL A 11 17.61 13.33 61.68
N GLY A 12 17.35 14.64 61.63
CA GLY A 12 17.79 15.51 60.55
C GLY A 12 19.01 16.31 61.02
N SER A 13 20.14 16.16 60.34
CA SER A 13 21.09 17.24 60.03
C SER A 13 22.41 16.66 59.50
N ARG A 14 22.61 16.74 58.18
CA ARG A 14 23.89 16.94 57.47
C ARG A 14 23.68 16.58 56.01
N LEU A 15 23.27 17.58 55.22
CA LEU A 15 23.58 17.77 53.79
C LEU A 15 22.69 18.92 53.31
N GLY A 16 23.28 20.12 53.26
CA GLY A 16 22.63 21.32 52.74
C GLY A 16 22.42 21.22 51.24
N ILE A 17 21.28 20.67 50.83
CA ILE A 17 20.78 20.75 49.45
C ILE A 17 19.45 21.49 49.50
N ARG A 18 19.43 22.70 48.92
CA ARG A 18 18.22 23.52 48.77
C ARG A 18 17.22 22.80 47.85
N CYS A 19 16.09 22.36 48.42
CA CYS A 19 14.91 21.92 47.68
C CYS A 19 14.14 23.12 47.09
N MET A 20 14.47 23.47 45.85
CA MET A 20 13.55 24.08 44.86
C MET A 20 13.81 23.25 43.60
N SER A 21 12.91 22.54 42.93
CA SER A 21 11.51 22.79 42.63
C SER A 21 10.87 21.48 42.12
N VAL A 22 10.20 20.72 42.99
CA VAL A 22 9.36 19.56 42.57
C VAL A 22 7.88 19.97 42.44
N ILE A 23 7.49 21.07 43.08
CA ILE A 23 6.10 21.55 43.13
C ILE A 23 5.65 22.24 41.82
N HIS A 24 6.56 22.78 41.02
CA HIS A 24 6.20 23.43 39.74
C HIS A 24 5.85 22.44 38.62
N TYR A 25 6.37 21.21 38.65
CA TYR A 25 6.04 20.19 37.65
C TYR A 25 4.66 19.54 37.89
N SER A 26 4.26 19.38 39.16
CA SER A 26 2.96 18.81 39.51
C SER A 26 1.80 19.74 39.17
N VAL A 27 1.99 21.07 39.35
CA VAL A 27 0.99 22.09 39.01
C VAL A 27 0.87 22.24 37.50
N LEU A 28 1.98 22.19 36.75
CA LEU A 28 1.95 22.19 35.28
C LEU A 28 1.32 20.92 34.71
N PHE A 29 1.61 19.75 35.29
CA PHE A 29 1.01 18.48 34.90
C PHE A 29 -0.49 18.44 35.19
N ALA A 30 -0.93 18.95 36.35
CA ALA A 30 -2.33 19.09 36.70
C ALA A 30 -3.05 20.11 35.81
N ALA A 31 -2.40 21.23 35.45
CA ALA A 31 -2.94 22.22 34.53
C ALA A 31 -3.07 21.67 33.10
N ILE A 32 -2.10 20.89 32.63
CA ILE A 32 -2.16 20.19 31.34
C ILE A 32 -3.25 19.11 31.36
N LEU A 33 -3.40 18.36 32.45
CA LEU A 33 -4.50 17.41 32.62
C LEU A 33 -5.85 18.12 32.63
N ARG A 34 -5.95 19.30 33.24
CA ARG A 34 -7.19 20.08 33.31
C ARG A 34 -7.56 20.69 31.96
N ILE A 35 -6.58 21.20 31.21
CA ILE A 35 -6.76 21.66 29.82
C ILE A 35 -7.13 20.49 28.89
N LEU A 36 -6.54 19.31 29.10
CA LEU A 36 -6.92 18.08 28.40
C LEU A 36 -8.33 17.64 28.77
N VAL A 37 -8.71 17.65 30.04
CA VAL A 37 -10.05 17.24 30.50
C VAL A 37 -11.12 18.24 30.05
N ASP A 38 -10.85 19.54 30.10
CA ASP A 38 -11.79 20.59 29.68
C ASP A 38 -11.93 20.68 28.15
N SER A 39 -10.89 20.33 27.38
CA SER A 39 -10.97 20.22 25.91
C SER A 39 -11.56 18.88 25.43
N VAL A 40 -11.54 17.85 26.28
CA VAL A 40 -12.00 16.48 25.98
C VAL A 40 -13.39 16.19 26.53
N SER A 41 -13.94 16.97 27.45
CA SER A 41 -15.25 16.71 28.07
C SER A 41 -16.43 16.65 27.07
N GLY A 42 -16.38 17.38 25.95
CA GLY A 42 -17.33 17.26 24.83
C GLY A 42 -16.98 16.18 23.79
N ARG A 43 -15.77 15.59 23.85
CA ARG A 43 -15.21 14.65 22.88
C ARG A 43 -14.80 13.29 23.47
N LEU A 44 -14.96 13.07 24.78
CA LEU A 44 -14.62 11.81 25.45
C LEU A 44 -15.57 10.68 25.02
N TRP A 45 -16.83 11.01 24.74
CA TRP A 45 -17.77 10.07 24.13
C TRP A 45 -17.34 9.69 22.71
N LEU A 46 -16.86 10.65 21.91
CA LEU A 46 -16.21 10.41 20.62
C LEU A 46 -14.92 9.58 20.76
N LEU A 47 -14.13 9.78 21.81
CA LEU A 47 -12.89 9.03 22.07
C LEU A 47 -13.18 7.58 22.45
N ILE A 48 -14.19 7.33 23.29
CA ILE A 48 -14.65 5.99 23.67
C ILE A 48 -15.31 5.28 22.47
N HIS A 49 -16.06 6.03 21.64
CA HIS A 49 -16.63 5.52 20.38
C HIS A 49 -15.53 5.21 19.33
N MET A 50 -14.53 6.09 19.18
CA MET A 50 -13.34 5.92 18.32
C MET A 50 -12.49 4.72 18.74
N LEU A 51 -12.30 4.53 20.06
CA LEU A 51 -11.58 3.37 20.59
C LEU A 51 -12.29 2.05 20.26
N SER A 52 -13.61 2.05 20.01
CA SER A 52 -14.39 0.86 19.63
C SER A 52 -14.43 0.56 18.13
N ARG A 53 -14.07 1.52 17.26
CA ARG A 53 -14.19 1.43 15.78
C ARG A 53 -12.94 1.89 15.01
N GLU A 54 -11.78 1.77 15.64
CA GLU A 54 -10.51 2.37 15.18
C GLU A 54 -10.06 1.95 13.77
N GLN A 55 -10.52 0.79 13.26
CA GLN A 55 -10.24 0.33 11.89
C GLN A 55 -11.32 0.68 10.86
N GLU A 56 -12.60 0.79 11.25
CA GLU A 56 -13.69 1.21 10.36
C GLU A 56 -13.67 2.74 10.15
N GLU A 57 -13.24 3.49 11.17
CA GLU A 57 -13.23 4.95 11.15
C GLU A 57 -12.06 5.59 10.40
N GLU A 58 -10.94 4.90 10.14
CA GLU A 58 -9.85 5.44 9.31
C GLU A 58 -10.36 5.82 7.91
N GLN A 59 -11.37 5.10 7.43
CA GLN A 59 -11.99 5.31 6.12
C GLN A 59 -13.37 5.98 6.24
N CYS A 60 -14.15 5.72 7.30
CA CYS A 60 -15.41 6.41 7.54
C CYS A 60 -15.23 7.89 7.94
N LEU A 61 -14.16 8.28 8.65
CA LEU A 61 -13.78 9.69 8.81
C LEU A 61 -13.12 10.26 7.56
N GLY A 62 -12.56 9.43 6.68
CA GLY A 62 -12.26 9.80 5.30
C GLY A 62 -13.50 10.40 4.64
N ARG A 63 -14.65 9.70 4.68
CA ARG A 63 -15.95 10.19 4.17
C ARG A 63 -16.52 11.40 4.91
N LYS A 64 -16.27 11.56 6.22
CA LYS A 64 -16.80 12.70 7.01
C LYS A 64 -15.93 13.96 6.95
N LEU A 65 -14.67 13.87 6.50
CA LEU A 65 -13.74 14.99 6.37
C LEU A 65 -13.27 15.26 4.94
N THR A 66 -13.57 14.37 3.98
CA THR A 66 -13.71 14.78 2.58
C THR A 66 -15.10 15.38 2.45
N ASP A 67 -15.17 16.70 2.35
CA ASP A 67 -16.36 17.35 1.84
C ASP A 67 -16.60 16.75 0.45
N ALA A 68 -17.54 15.80 0.31
CA ALA A 68 -17.80 15.11 -0.95
C ALA A 68 -18.07 16.12 -2.08
N ARG A 69 -18.51 17.33 -1.74
CA ARG A 69 -18.67 18.48 -2.66
C ARG A 69 -17.35 19.01 -3.25
N ARG A 70 -16.21 18.87 -2.55
CA ARG A 70 -14.87 19.18 -3.08
C ARG A 70 -14.31 18.10 -4.01
N TRP A 71 -14.89 16.90 -4.01
CA TRP A 71 -14.45 15.76 -4.81
C TRP A 71 -15.31 15.53 -6.07
N LEU A 72 -16.49 16.16 -6.15
CA LEU A 72 -17.28 16.23 -7.39
C LEU A 72 -16.45 16.87 -8.52
N PRO A 73 -16.57 16.38 -9.77
CA PRO A 73 -15.92 16.99 -10.92
C PRO A 73 -16.38 18.45 -11.05
N GLN A 74 -15.43 19.37 -10.90
CA GLN A 74 -15.64 20.79 -11.21
C GLN A 74 -15.81 20.91 -12.73
N PRO A 75 -16.92 21.50 -13.23
CA PRO A 75 -17.11 21.68 -14.67
C PRO A 75 -15.93 22.46 -15.28
N GLY A 76 -15.21 21.86 -16.23
CA GLY A 76 -14.16 22.53 -17.00
C GLY A 76 -12.70 22.21 -16.66
N LEU A 77 -12.40 21.35 -15.66
CA LEU A 77 -11.04 20.86 -15.45
C LEU A 77 -10.68 19.79 -16.50
N ARG A 78 -10.03 20.23 -17.59
CA ARG A 78 -9.41 19.34 -18.59
C ARG A 78 -7.92 19.21 -18.27
N TYR A 79 -7.35 18.06 -18.64
CA TYR A 79 -5.90 17.88 -18.73
C TYR A 79 -5.32 19.00 -19.62
N ASP A 80 -4.59 19.95 -19.03
CA ASP A 80 -4.06 21.10 -19.76
C ASP A 80 -2.53 21.07 -19.77
N ARG A 81 -1.98 20.81 -20.96
CA ARG A 81 -0.53 20.82 -21.22
C ARG A 81 0.07 22.24 -21.18
N ARG A 82 -0.76 23.29 -21.31
CA ARG A 82 -0.34 24.70 -21.41
C ARG A 82 -0.33 25.44 -20.07
N ALA A 83 -1.05 24.95 -19.06
CA ALA A 83 -1.10 25.56 -17.71
C ALA A 83 0.22 25.44 -16.91
N MET A 84 1.26 24.84 -17.49
CA MET A 84 2.52 24.51 -16.83
C MET A 84 3.69 25.19 -17.56
N THR A 85 3.93 26.46 -17.25
CA THR A 85 5.09 27.21 -17.73
C THR A 85 6.38 26.74 -17.05
N ARG A 86 7.45 26.68 -17.85
CA ARG A 86 8.78 26.10 -17.57
C ARG A 86 9.56 26.87 -16.50
N PRO A 87 10.33 26.14 -15.68
CA PRO A 87 11.74 26.48 -15.46
C PRO A 87 12.63 25.36 -16.01
N SER A 88 13.60 25.74 -16.85
CA SER A 88 14.71 24.86 -17.25
C SER A 88 15.71 24.79 -16.11
N VAL A 89 15.92 23.61 -15.53
CA VAL A 89 17.08 23.36 -14.67
C VAL A 89 17.67 22.02 -15.07
N ALA A 90 18.96 22.04 -15.42
CA ALA A 90 19.75 20.85 -15.69
C ALA A 90 19.84 19.97 -14.43
N PRO A 91 20.08 18.65 -14.56
CA PRO A 91 20.24 17.78 -13.41
C PRO A 91 21.58 18.07 -12.72
N GLU A 92 21.60 19.04 -11.81
CA GLU A 92 22.67 19.17 -10.83
C GLU A 92 22.53 18.04 -9.80
N SER A 93 23.67 17.43 -9.47
CA SER A 93 23.83 16.41 -8.43
C SER A 93 23.12 16.85 -7.15
N VAL A 94 22.09 16.09 -6.77
CA VAL A 94 21.24 16.34 -5.61
C VAL A 94 22.03 16.08 -4.32
N HIS A 95 22.87 17.04 -3.94
CA HIS A 95 23.53 17.06 -2.65
C HIS A 95 22.53 17.40 -1.55
N ALA A 96 22.64 16.67 -0.45
CA ALA A 96 21.79 16.78 0.72
C ALA A 96 21.67 18.23 1.22
N LEU A 97 20.44 18.70 1.44
CA LEU A 97 20.18 19.86 2.28
C LEU A 97 20.49 19.48 3.73
N ALA A 98 21.77 19.49 4.09
CA ALA A 98 22.21 19.50 5.48
C ALA A 98 21.86 20.87 6.07
N GLY A 99 20.58 21.06 6.42
CA GLY A 99 20.13 22.22 7.17
C GLY A 99 20.67 22.16 8.60
N ALA A 100 21.01 23.32 9.15
CA ALA A 100 21.37 23.49 10.55
C ALA A 100 20.40 22.74 11.48
N ALA A 101 20.91 22.18 12.59
CA ALA A 101 20.10 21.46 13.57
C ALA A 101 18.83 22.26 13.91
N PRO A 102 17.63 21.70 13.74
CA PRO A 102 16.41 22.47 13.95
C PRO A 102 16.35 23.01 15.38
N PRO A 103 15.78 24.22 15.56
CA PRO A 103 15.61 24.79 16.88
C PRO A 103 14.78 23.85 17.76
N PHE A 104 15.01 23.93 19.07
CA PHE A 104 14.22 23.20 20.06
C PHE A 104 12.73 23.51 19.85
N ALA A 105 11.94 22.48 19.56
CA ALA A 105 10.52 22.60 19.24
C ALA A 105 9.68 21.85 20.28
N PRO A 106 9.39 22.47 21.45
CA PRO A 106 8.74 21.79 22.58
C PRO A 106 7.34 21.28 22.22
N ARG A 107 6.60 22.00 21.35
CA ARG A 107 5.29 21.56 20.84
C ARG A 107 5.37 20.25 20.07
N ILE A 108 6.35 20.14 19.16
CA ILE A 108 6.62 18.92 18.37
C ILE A 108 7.02 17.78 19.31
N GLY A 109 7.87 18.07 20.28
CA GLY A 109 8.30 17.11 21.29
C GLY A 109 7.15 16.57 22.16
N LEU A 110 6.24 17.44 22.58
CA LEU A 110 5.04 17.05 23.32
C LEU A 110 4.11 16.20 22.45
N ALA A 111 3.84 16.62 21.20
CA ALA A 111 3.02 15.88 20.25
C ALA A 111 3.57 14.46 20.03
N ALA A 112 4.90 14.33 19.82
CA ALA A 112 5.56 13.04 19.69
C ALA A 112 5.44 12.18 20.95
N LEU A 113 5.62 12.76 22.14
CA LEU A 113 5.51 12.04 23.41
C LEU A 113 4.10 11.48 23.61
N VAL A 114 3.07 12.30 23.42
CA VAL A 114 1.66 11.89 23.58
C VAL A 114 1.31 10.80 22.57
N ALA A 115 1.68 10.96 21.30
CA ALA A 115 1.46 9.95 20.28
C ALA A 115 2.14 8.61 20.61
N ARG A 116 3.37 8.63 21.14
CA ARG A 116 4.10 7.43 21.57
C ARG A 116 3.43 6.70 22.73
N VAL A 117 2.95 7.45 23.72
CA VAL A 117 2.22 6.89 24.88
C VAL A 117 0.92 6.24 24.41
N LEU A 118 0.16 6.91 23.54
CA LEU A 118 -1.07 6.36 22.96
C LEU A 118 -0.79 5.09 22.17
N ALA A 119 0.21 5.09 21.30
CA ALA A 119 0.58 3.90 20.52
C ALA A 119 1.01 2.72 21.42
N ALA A 120 1.66 2.99 22.55
CA ALA A 120 2.01 1.95 23.51
C ALA A 120 0.76 1.41 24.25
N ALA A 121 -0.18 2.28 24.58
CA ALA A 121 -1.44 1.92 25.22
C ALA A 121 -2.33 1.07 24.29
N THR A 122 -2.52 1.50 23.03
CA THR A 122 -3.32 0.78 22.05
C THR A 122 -2.76 -0.62 21.78
N ARG A 123 -1.43 -0.75 21.64
CA ARG A 123 -0.75 -2.06 21.52
C ARG A 123 -0.98 -2.97 22.74
N ARG A 124 -0.97 -2.45 23.96
CA ARG A 124 -1.23 -3.24 25.17
C ARG A 124 -2.68 -3.73 25.25
N LEU A 125 -3.61 -3.00 24.65
CA LEU A 125 -5.02 -3.38 24.54
C LEU A 125 -5.30 -4.33 23.35
N GLY A 126 -4.26 -4.80 22.65
CA GLY A 126 -4.40 -5.67 21.48
C GLY A 126 -4.89 -4.94 20.22
N ARG A 127 -4.96 -3.62 20.24
CA ARG A 127 -5.42 -2.76 19.14
C ARG A 127 -4.19 -2.04 18.57
N GLY A 128 -3.46 -2.68 17.66
CA GLY A 128 -2.18 -2.17 17.11
C GLY A 128 -2.30 -0.99 16.14
N GLY A 129 -3.33 -0.14 16.25
CA GLY A 129 -3.64 0.93 15.30
C GLY A 129 -2.65 2.09 15.29
N THR A 130 -2.37 2.65 14.11
CA THR A 130 -1.49 3.81 13.90
C THR A 130 -2.25 5.14 13.72
N ALA A 131 -3.56 5.09 13.49
CA ALA A 131 -4.41 6.23 13.18
C ALA A 131 -4.51 7.25 14.31
N LEU A 132 -4.88 6.79 15.51
CA LEU A 132 -5.14 7.64 16.67
C LEU A 132 -3.86 8.35 17.15
N PRO A 133 -2.70 7.68 17.30
CA PRO A 133 -1.44 8.36 17.58
C PRO A 133 -1.12 9.48 16.58
N GLY A 134 -1.34 9.22 15.29
CA GLY A 134 -1.10 10.19 14.22
C GLY A 134 -2.03 11.39 14.27
N LEU A 135 -3.33 11.16 14.48
CA LEU A 135 -4.33 12.21 14.61
C LEU A 135 -4.00 13.16 15.78
N VAL A 136 -3.61 12.61 16.93
CA VAL A 136 -3.25 13.41 18.10
C VAL A 136 -1.99 14.21 17.84
N ALA A 137 -0.98 13.63 17.19
CA ALA A 137 0.23 14.37 16.80
C ALA A 137 -0.10 15.58 15.91
N GLU A 138 -0.92 15.38 14.86
CA GLU A 138 -1.34 16.44 13.94
C GLU A 138 -2.24 17.50 14.62
N THR A 139 -3.07 17.08 15.56
CA THR A 139 -3.94 18.02 16.31
C THR A 139 -3.12 18.92 17.25
N LEU A 140 -2.13 18.34 17.93
CA LEU A 140 -1.25 19.09 18.85
C LEU A 140 -0.21 19.94 18.09
N ALA A 141 0.21 19.49 16.92
CA ALA A 141 1.15 20.18 16.05
C ALA A 141 0.76 20.00 14.57
N PRO A 142 0.01 20.94 13.98
CA PRO A 142 -0.41 20.84 12.58
C PRO A 142 0.74 20.81 11.57
N ASP A 143 1.91 21.34 11.94
CA ASP A 143 3.16 21.34 11.19
C ASP A 143 4.09 20.18 11.58
N PHE A 144 3.60 19.17 12.30
CA PHE A 144 4.42 18.07 12.82
C PHE A 144 5.19 17.36 11.72
N VAL A 145 4.47 16.91 10.70
CA VAL A 145 5.03 16.13 9.59
C VAL A 145 6.10 16.92 8.84
N SER A 146 5.81 18.15 8.42
CA SER A 146 6.76 18.99 7.69
C SER A 146 7.98 19.34 8.54
N THR A 147 7.80 19.56 9.85
CA THR A 147 8.90 19.90 10.75
C THR A 147 9.81 18.72 11.05
N VAL A 148 9.25 17.53 11.26
CA VAL A 148 10.04 16.33 11.53
C VAL A 148 10.68 15.79 10.25
N ALA A 149 9.98 15.82 9.11
CA ALA A 149 10.51 15.33 7.85
C ALA A 149 11.72 16.14 7.34
N ARG A 150 11.79 17.45 7.63
CA ARG A 150 12.99 18.26 7.33
C ARG A 150 14.26 17.79 8.03
N GLN A 151 14.16 16.92 9.04
CA GLN A 151 15.29 16.35 9.78
C GLN A 151 15.84 15.08 9.13
N LEU A 152 15.21 14.59 8.06
CA LEU A 152 15.68 13.43 7.30
C LEU A 152 16.82 13.86 6.38
N SER A 153 18.05 13.51 6.75
CA SER A 153 19.28 13.96 6.08
C SER A 153 19.40 13.52 4.61
N ARG A 154 18.80 12.38 4.25
CA ARG A 154 18.75 11.88 2.86
C ARG A 154 17.45 12.26 2.13
N GLY A 155 16.59 13.04 2.78
CA GLY A 155 15.32 13.53 2.25
C GLY A 155 14.17 12.53 2.37
N VAL A 156 13.17 12.70 1.51
CA VAL A 156 11.94 11.91 1.48
C VAL A 156 11.70 11.34 0.09
N VAL A 157 11.31 10.07 0.04
CA VAL A 157 10.75 9.38 -1.13
C VAL A 157 9.27 9.15 -0.86
N LEU A 158 8.41 9.62 -1.77
CA LEU A 158 6.99 9.31 -1.75
C LEU A 158 6.66 8.26 -2.80
N LEU A 159 5.80 7.32 -2.44
CA LEU A 159 5.28 6.31 -3.34
C LEU A 159 3.75 6.36 -3.33
N THR A 160 3.14 6.47 -4.50
CA THR A 160 1.68 6.50 -4.66
C THR A 160 1.25 5.72 -5.92
N GLY A 161 -0.06 5.56 -6.12
CA GLY A 161 -0.66 4.77 -7.20
C GLY A 161 -1.75 3.84 -6.69
N THR A 162 -2.74 3.46 -7.50
CA THR A 162 -3.93 2.76 -6.98
C THR A 162 -3.62 1.36 -6.45
N ASN A 163 -2.76 0.63 -7.16
CA ASN A 163 -2.33 -0.71 -6.78
C ASN A 163 -0.81 -0.81 -6.61
N GLY A 164 -0.35 -1.80 -5.84
CA GLY A 164 1.07 -2.14 -5.74
C GLY A 164 1.92 -1.31 -4.76
N LYS A 165 1.36 -0.25 -4.13
CA LYS A 165 2.06 0.64 -3.18
C LYS A 165 2.87 -0.11 -2.11
N THR A 166 2.21 -0.90 -1.26
CA THR A 166 2.90 -1.56 -0.14
C THR A 166 3.91 -2.61 -0.59
N THR A 167 3.64 -3.30 -1.70
CA THR A 167 4.57 -4.29 -2.25
C THR A 167 5.82 -3.60 -2.78
N THR A 168 5.64 -2.53 -3.56
CA THR A 168 6.73 -1.70 -4.09
C THR A 168 7.52 -1.03 -2.96
N ALA A 169 6.86 -0.48 -1.94
CA ALA A 169 7.51 0.12 -0.77
C ALA A 169 8.38 -0.88 -0.02
N ARG A 170 7.94 -2.13 0.11
CA ARG A 170 8.70 -3.18 0.78
C ARG A 170 9.86 -3.68 -0.06
N MET A 171 9.67 -3.86 -1.37
CA MET A 171 10.75 -4.19 -2.30
C MET A 171 11.82 -3.09 -2.26
N LEU A 172 11.41 -1.82 -2.34
CA LEU A 172 12.32 -0.68 -2.23
C LEU A 172 13.02 -0.62 -0.87
N ALA A 173 12.30 -0.88 0.23
CA ALA A 173 12.89 -0.96 1.55
C ALA A 173 13.95 -2.07 1.64
N ALA A 174 13.67 -3.26 1.10
CA ALA A 174 14.62 -4.38 1.06
C ALA A 174 15.88 -4.04 0.26
N ILE A 175 15.74 -3.33 -0.87
CA ILE A 175 16.87 -2.85 -1.66
C ILE A 175 17.71 -1.84 -0.86
N LEU A 176 17.05 -0.89 -0.20
CA LEU A 176 17.71 0.19 0.54
C LEU A 176 18.34 -0.26 1.87
N ASP A 177 17.85 -1.34 2.48
CA ASP A 177 18.36 -1.92 3.73
C ASP A 177 19.73 -2.60 3.55
N ARG A 178 20.10 -2.98 2.31
CA ARG A 178 21.43 -3.50 1.99
C ARG A 178 22.52 -2.43 1.99
N GLY A 179 22.13 -1.15 1.88
CA GLY A 179 23.06 -0.02 1.91
C GLY A 179 23.26 0.54 3.31
N SER A 180 24.08 1.59 3.43
CA SER A 180 24.30 2.30 4.69
C SER A 180 23.17 3.28 5.05
N THR A 181 21.98 3.14 4.44
CA THR A 181 20.86 4.09 4.60
C THR A 181 19.93 3.60 5.70
N HIS A 182 19.71 4.43 6.72
CA HIS A 182 18.71 4.14 7.75
C HIS A 182 17.33 4.56 7.27
N LEU A 183 16.39 3.61 7.20
CA LEU A 183 15.03 3.88 6.73
C LEU A 183 14.08 4.24 7.88
N ILE A 184 13.24 5.25 7.61
CA ILE A 184 12.01 5.49 8.32
C ILE A 184 10.87 5.32 7.31
N HIS A 185 10.07 4.28 7.49
CA HIS A 185 8.96 4.00 6.59
C HIS A 185 7.72 3.54 7.35
N ASN A 186 6.54 3.76 6.77
CA ASN A 186 5.26 3.32 7.30
C ASN A 186 5.01 1.83 6.98
N ALA A 187 5.87 0.95 7.52
CA ALA A 187 5.85 -0.50 7.32
C ALA A 187 4.47 -1.16 7.56
N ALA A 188 3.64 -0.49 8.37
CA ALA A 188 2.33 -0.96 8.75
C ALA A 188 1.22 -0.78 7.68
N GLY A 189 1.52 -0.25 6.49
CA GLY A 189 0.50 -0.06 5.46
C GLY A 189 -0.38 1.20 5.63
N SER A 190 -0.17 1.98 6.69
CA SER A 190 -0.99 3.17 6.97
C SER A 190 -0.58 4.30 6.03
N ASN A 191 -1.30 4.39 4.92
CA ASN A 191 -1.02 5.22 3.75
C ASN A 191 -1.65 6.64 3.83
N LEU A 192 -2.22 6.99 4.98
CA LEU A 192 -2.76 8.33 5.25
C LEU A 192 -1.74 9.19 6.00
N SER A 193 -1.98 10.51 6.05
CA SER A 193 -1.12 11.46 6.78
C SER A 193 -0.87 11.04 8.23
N ARG A 194 -1.88 10.46 8.88
CA ARG A 194 -1.81 9.98 10.26
C ARG A 194 -0.83 8.83 10.44
N GLY A 195 -0.77 7.89 9.48
CA GLY A 195 0.19 6.79 9.49
C GLY A 195 1.64 7.28 9.44
N LEU A 196 1.88 8.28 8.58
CA LEU A 196 3.15 9.01 8.51
C LEU A 196 3.47 9.72 9.83
N SER A 197 2.53 10.49 10.37
CA SER A 197 2.66 11.20 11.64
C SER A 197 3.01 10.27 12.80
N SER A 198 2.33 9.12 12.88
CA SER A 198 2.60 8.08 13.88
C SER A 198 4.01 7.50 13.72
N SER A 199 4.41 7.15 12.50
CA SER A 199 5.73 6.58 12.19
C SER A 199 6.87 7.53 12.57
N LEU A 200 6.72 8.81 12.23
CA LEU A 200 7.66 9.88 12.61
C LEU A 200 7.67 10.11 14.12
N ALA A 201 6.50 10.14 14.77
CA ALA A 201 6.39 10.36 16.20
C ALA A 201 7.12 9.29 17.03
N GLN A 202 7.09 8.02 16.61
CA GLN A 202 7.82 6.94 17.30
C GLN A 202 9.32 7.19 17.40
N ARG A 203 9.89 7.90 16.42
CA ARG A 203 11.32 8.21 16.35
C ARG A 203 11.65 9.62 16.80
N THR A 204 10.68 10.43 17.18
CA THR A 204 10.90 11.81 17.64
C THR A 204 11.07 11.87 19.16
N SER A 205 12.11 12.56 19.59
CA SER A 205 12.42 12.82 21.01
C SER A 205 11.51 13.90 21.60
N TRP A 206 11.48 13.99 22.92
CA TRP A 206 10.76 15.04 23.65
C TRP A 206 11.26 16.47 23.32
N ARG A 207 12.43 16.61 22.69
CA ARG A 207 12.97 17.89 22.21
C ARG A 207 12.48 18.27 20.81
N GLY A 208 11.60 17.47 20.21
CA GLY A 208 11.17 17.62 18.81
C GLY A 208 12.22 17.18 17.79
N ARG A 209 13.29 16.52 18.23
CA ARG A 209 14.37 16.03 17.35
C ARG A 209 14.13 14.57 16.96
N LEU A 210 14.22 14.29 15.67
CA LEU A 210 14.20 12.94 15.13
C LEU A 210 15.46 12.20 15.59
N ARG A 211 15.29 11.00 16.12
CA ARG A 211 16.39 10.07 16.42
C ARG A 211 16.84 9.44 15.09
N ALA A 212 17.57 10.25 14.32
CA ALA A 212 18.06 9.92 13.00
C ALA A 212 19.59 10.04 12.99
N ASN A 213 20.25 9.13 12.28
CA ASN A 213 21.68 9.20 11.96
C ASN A 213 21.89 10.04 10.69
N GLU A 214 23.14 10.36 10.36
CA GLU A 214 23.51 11.18 9.19
C GLU A 214 23.05 10.60 7.83
N ALA A 215 22.68 9.32 7.78
CA ALA A 215 22.19 8.64 6.57
C ALA A 215 20.70 8.24 6.64
N THR A 216 19.82 9.08 7.21
CA THR A 216 18.40 8.71 7.37
C THR A 216 17.53 9.17 6.21
N LEU A 217 16.80 8.24 5.59
CA LEU A 217 15.86 8.47 4.49
C LEU A 217 14.42 8.16 4.95
N GLY A 218 13.47 9.04 4.61
CA GLY A 218 12.04 8.76 4.74
C GLY A 218 11.51 8.08 3.49
N LEU A 219 10.90 6.91 3.60
CA LEU A 219 10.20 6.22 2.53
C LEU A 219 8.74 6.08 2.92
N PHE A 220 7.83 6.77 2.24
CA PHE A 220 6.42 6.79 2.63
C PHE A 220 5.52 6.40 1.47
N GLU A 221 4.78 5.29 1.65
CA GLU A 221 3.66 4.99 0.78
C GLU A 221 2.45 5.85 1.16
N MET A 222 1.74 6.36 0.17
CA MET A 222 0.62 7.27 0.35
C MET A 222 -0.55 6.88 -0.54
N ASP A 223 -1.76 7.05 0.00
CA ASP A 223 -3.00 7.06 -0.78
C ASP A 223 -3.00 8.22 -1.80
N GLU A 224 -3.75 8.07 -2.88
CA GLU A 224 -3.83 8.99 -4.01
C GLU A 224 -4.21 10.40 -3.55
N ALA A 225 -5.20 10.49 -2.64
CA ALA A 225 -5.69 11.73 -2.07
C ALA A 225 -4.73 12.31 -1.03
N ALA A 226 -4.08 11.42 -0.25
CA ALA A 226 -3.11 11.83 0.75
C ALA A 226 -1.88 12.47 0.11
N PHE A 227 -1.41 11.93 -1.02
CA PHE A 227 -0.30 12.49 -1.80
C PHE A 227 -0.53 13.96 -2.16
N VAL A 228 -1.72 14.28 -2.69
CA VAL A 228 -2.09 15.64 -3.14
C VAL A 228 -1.91 16.67 -2.01
N ARG A 229 -2.24 16.30 -0.78
CA ARG A 229 -2.13 17.20 0.37
C ARG A 229 -0.72 17.27 0.96
N VAL A 230 0.00 16.15 0.95
CA VAL A 230 1.22 15.98 1.75
C VAL A 230 2.48 16.26 0.95
N ALA A 231 2.50 16.03 -0.36
CA ALA A 231 3.69 16.25 -1.19
C ALA A 231 4.26 17.68 -1.09
N PRO A 232 3.45 18.77 -1.19
CA PRO A 232 3.98 20.14 -1.05
C PRO A 232 4.61 20.43 0.33
N ALA A 233 4.07 19.81 1.38
CA ALA A 233 4.54 19.99 2.75
C ALA A 233 5.84 19.20 3.05
N LEU A 234 6.01 18.04 2.40
CA LEU A 234 7.18 17.18 2.58
C LEU A 234 8.35 17.53 1.67
N ARG A 235 8.10 18.19 0.53
CA ARG A 235 9.12 18.52 -0.48
C ARG A 235 10.01 17.31 -0.79
N PRO A 236 9.41 16.20 -1.28
CA PRO A 236 10.15 14.98 -1.52
C PRO A 236 11.29 15.21 -2.52
N ARG A 237 12.37 14.46 -2.32
CA ARG A 237 13.45 14.38 -3.31
C ARG A 237 13.01 13.57 -4.53
N LEU A 238 12.23 12.51 -4.29
CA LEU A 238 11.73 11.59 -5.30
C LEU A 238 10.25 11.28 -5.06
N ALA A 239 9.48 11.18 -6.14
CA ALA A 239 8.09 10.72 -6.11
C ALA A 239 7.89 9.62 -7.16
N ALA A 240 7.52 8.42 -6.70
CA ALA A 240 7.27 7.25 -7.51
C ALA A 240 5.76 6.97 -7.64
N PHE A 241 5.32 6.70 -8.87
CA PHE A 241 3.92 6.43 -9.20
C PHE A 241 3.81 5.05 -9.87
N THR A 242 3.11 4.12 -9.22
CA THR A 242 3.02 2.72 -9.69
C THR A 242 2.08 2.57 -10.89
N ASN A 243 0.82 2.98 -10.73
CA ASN A 243 -0.24 2.92 -11.73
C ASN A 243 -1.46 3.72 -11.26
N LEU A 244 -2.37 4.01 -12.18
CA LEU A 244 -3.65 4.65 -11.92
C LEU A 244 -4.76 3.87 -12.62
N LEU A 245 -5.16 2.77 -11.98
CA LEU A 245 -6.21 1.85 -12.40
C LEU A 245 -7.49 2.12 -11.61
N ARG A 246 -8.67 1.73 -12.12
CA ARG A 246 -9.92 1.76 -11.33
C ARG A 246 -9.68 1.14 -9.96
N ASP A 247 -10.04 1.90 -8.94
CA ASP A 247 -10.26 1.38 -7.60
C ASP A 247 -11.71 1.71 -7.21
N GLN A 248 -12.12 1.32 -6.00
CA GLN A 248 -13.46 1.57 -5.45
C GLN A 248 -14.11 2.88 -5.95
N LEU A 249 -15.14 2.72 -6.78
CA LEU A 249 -15.88 3.81 -7.46
C LEU A 249 -16.46 4.85 -6.48
N ASP A 250 -16.70 4.44 -5.24
CA ASP A 250 -17.35 5.26 -4.21
C ASP A 250 -16.39 6.20 -3.44
N ARG A 251 -15.06 6.14 -3.68
CA ARG A 251 -14.06 6.87 -2.86
C ARG A 251 -13.58 8.20 -3.44
N TYR A 252 -13.03 8.21 -4.65
CA TYR A 252 -12.21 9.34 -5.13
C TYR A 252 -12.61 9.91 -6.50
N GLY A 253 -13.68 9.36 -7.10
CA GLY A 253 -14.13 9.67 -8.46
C GLY A 253 -13.31 8.97 -9.54
N GLU A 254 -13.46 9.41 -10.79
CA GLU A 254 -12.78 8.83 -11.95
C GLU A 254 -11.26 9.02 -11.91
N VAL A 255 -10.53 8.07 -12.51
CA VAL A 255 -9.06 8.04 -12.59
C VAL A 255 -8.47 9.33 -13.19
N ASP A 256 -9.11 9.94 -14.16
CA ASP A 256 -8.66 11.21 -14.77
C ASP A 256 -8.59 12.36 -13.75
N ALA A 257 -9.58 12.44 -12.84
CA ALA A 257 -9.63 13.49 -11.83
C ALA A 257 -8.48 13.37 -10.82
N VAL A 258 -8.07 12.13 -10.51
CA VAL A 258 -6.90 11.86 -9.67
C VAL A 258 -5.61 12.32 -10.36
N ALA A 259 -5.43 11.98 -11.64
CA ALA A 259 -4.25 12.38 -12.41
C ALA A 259 -4.08 13.91 -12.45
N VAL A 260 -5.16 14.65 -12.73
CA VAL A 260 -5.15 16.13 -12.74
C VAL A 260 -4.79 16.70 -11.37
N ARG A 261 -5.28 16.10 -10.28
CA ARG A 261 -4.93 16.53 -8.91
C ARG A 261 -3.47 16.24 -8.57
N TRP A 262 -2.91 15.12 -9.02
CA TRP A 262 -1.48 14.84 -8.88
C TRP A 262 -0.61 15.83 -9.63
N GLN A 263 -0.97 16.17 -10.87
CA GLN A 263 -0.28 17.20 -11.65
C GLN A 263 -0.23 18.53 -10.91
N LYS A 264 -1.37 18.97 -10.39
CA LYS A 264 -1.44 20.20 -9.59
C LYS A 264 -0.55 20.10 -8.34
N ALA A 265 -0.64 19.01 -7.59
CA ALA A 265 0.18 18.82 -6.39
C ALA A 265 1.69 18.83 -6.68
N LEU A 266 2.11 18.25 -7.81
CA LEU A 266 3.50 18.29 -8.26
C LEU A 266 3.93 19.70 -8.65
N ALA A 267 3.08 20.47 -9.33
CA ALA A 267 3.35 21.88 -9.66
C ALA A 267 3.45 22.76 -8.40
N ASP A 268 2.63 22.48 -7.38
CA ASP A 268 2.63 23.18 -6.09
C ASP A 268 3.80 22.75 -5.18
N THR A 269 4.56 21.71 -5.56
CA THR A 269 5.69 21.18 -4.77
C THR A 269 7.00 21.79 -5.26
N THR A 270 7.65 22.61 -4.42
CA THR A 270 8.94 23.24 -4.75
C THR A 270 10.03 22.90 -3.72
N PRO A 271 11.22 22.41 -4.16
CA PRO A 271 11.58 22.07 -5.54
C PRO A 271 10.77 20.88 -6.07
N THR A 272 10.62 20.80 -7.40
CA THR A 272 9.94 19.68 -8.06
C THR A 272 10.72 18.38 -7.80
N PRO A 273 10.08 17.30 -7.32
CA PRO A 273 10.76 16.04 -7.10
C PRO A 273 11.22 15.41 -8.42
N GLN A 274 12.27 14.60 -8.35
CA GLN A 274 12.58 13.63 -9.40
C GLN A 274 11.42 12.62 -9.49
N LEU A 275 10.84 12.44 -10.68
CA LEU A 275 9.71 11.54 -10.87
C LEU A 275 10.17 10.15 -11.34
N ILE A 276 9.54 9.12 -10.79
CA ILE A 276 9.65 7.72 -11.23
C ILE A 276 8.26 7.27 -11.68
N LEU A 277 8.08 7.01 -12.97
CA LEU A 277 6.76 6.88 -13.60
C LEU A 277 6.62 5.57 -14.37
N ASN A 278 5.44 4.97 -14.33
CA ASN A 278 5.11 3.84 -15.18
C ASN A 278 4.89 4.30 -16.62
N ALA A 279 5.73 3.84 -17.55
CA ALA A 279 5.63 4.15 -18.98
C ALA A 279 4.39 3.53 -19.63
N ASP A 280 3.92 2.40 -19.10
CA ASP A 280 2.83 1.62 -19.68
C ASP A 280 1.44 2.16 -19.30
N ASP A 281 1.35 3.08 -18.34
CA ASP A 281 0.11 3.75 -17.92
C ASP A 281 0.00 5.14 -18.57
N PRO A 282 -1.01 5.41 -19.43
CA PRO A 282 -1.12 6.69 -20.14
C PRO A 282 -1.25 7.92 -19.23
N LEU A 283 -1.91 7.80 -18.08
CA LEU A 283 -2.12 8.92 -17.16
C LEU A 283 -0.89 9.16 -16.29
N VAL A 284 -0.29 8.09 -15.76
CA VAL A 284 0.95 8.21 -14.97
C VAL A 284 2.11 8.68 -15.84
N ALA A 285 2.27 8.13 -17.04
CA ALA A 285 3.28 8.59 -18.00
C ALA A 285 3.11 10.07 -18.33
N GLY A 286 1.87 10.56 -18.41
CA GLY A 286 1.57 11.97 -18.64
C GLY A 286 2.08 12.93 -17.58
N LEU A 287 2.28 12.48 -16.32
CA LEU A 287 2.85 13.32 -15.26
C LEU A 287 4.25 13.84 -15.60
N GLY A 288 5.00 13.12 -16.43
CA GLY A 288 6.34 13.52 -16.84
C GLY A 288 6.38 14.61 -17.91
N ASP A 289 5.25 15.01 -18.51
CA ASP A 289 5.18 16.16 -19.42
C ASP A 289 5.74 17.44 -18.77
N ALA A 290 5.54 17.59 -17.46
CA ALA A 290 6.00 18.74 -16.66
C ALA A 290 7.34 18.52 -15.95
N ALA A 291 7.94 17.33 -16.09
CA ALA A 291 9.17 16.93 -15.42
C ALA A 291 10.10 16.22 -16.42
N PRO A 292 10.81 16.96 -17.29
CA PRO A 292 11.61 16.39 -18.37
C PRO A 292 12.76 15.49 -17.91
N GLY A 293 13.12 15.52 -16.62
CA GLY A 293 14.08 14.58 -16.02
C GLY A 293 13.49 13.26 -15.54
N ALA A 294 12.18 13.03 -15.66
CA ALA A 294 11.50 11.84 -15.14
C ALA A 294 12.13 10.52 -15.64
N PHE A 295 12.32 9.57 -14.73
CA PHE A 295 12.69 8.20 -15.10
C PHE A 295 11.44 7.36 -15.25
N TYR A 296 11.40 6.59 -16.34
CA TYR A 296 10.29 5.72 -16.64
C TYR A 296 10.66 4.25 -16.44
N PHE A 297 9.70 3.44 -16.04
CA PHE A 297 9.83 1.98 -15.99
C PHE A 297 8.71 1.30 -16.76
N GLY A 298 8.93 0.09 -17.26
CA GLY A 298 7.89 -0.63 -17.99
C GLY A 298 8.29 -2.01 -18.49
N VAL A 299 7.36 -2.69 -19.14
CA VAL A 299 7.56 -4.05 -19.67
C VAL A 299 7.83 -3.99 -21.18
N GLU A 300 8.79 -4.78 -21.64
CA GLU A 300 9.11 -5.01 -23.06
C GLU A 300 8.99 -6.48 -23.48
N ALA A 301 8.63 -7.37 -22.55
CA ALA A 301 8.44 -8.81 -22.78
C ALA A 301 7.22 -9.08 -23.68
N PRO A 302 7.40 -9.61 -24.91
CA PRO A 302 6.28 -9.95 -25.80
C PRO A 302 5.44 -11.13 -25.31
N SER A 303 6.03 -12.01 -24.48
CA SER A 303 5.36 -13.17 -23.88
C SER A 303 4.15 -12.79 -23.01
N GLU A 304 4.12 -11.56 -22.52
CA GLU A 304 3.07 -11.03 -21.65
C GLU A 304 1.96 -10.30 -22.43
N ASP A 305 2.03 -10.25 -23.77
CA ASP A 305 1.04 -9.53 -24.57
C ASP A 305 -0.34 -10.23 -24.54
N ARG A 306 -1.37 -9.43 -24.29
CA ARG A 306 -2.78 -9.81 -24.22
C ARG A 306 -3.57 -8.89 -25.15
N PRO A 307 -3.78 -9.28 -26.42
CA PRO A 307 -4.36 -8.37 -27.41
C PRO A 307 -5.76 -7.89 -27.05
N THR A 308 -6.54 -8.74 -26.36
CA THR A 308 -7.89 -8.42 -25.90
C THR A 308 -7.85 -7.57 -24.63
N PRO A 309 -8.47 -6.37 -24.62
CA PRO A 309 -8.56 -5.56 -23.42
C PRO A 309 -9.46 -6.22 -22.37
N GLU A 310 -9.06 -6.11 -21.10
CA GLU A 310 -9.90 -6.53 -19.97
C GLU A 310 -11.12 -5.62 -19.80
N HIS A 311 -12.16 -6.13 -19.15
CA HIS A 311 -13.30 -5.30 -18.74
C HIS A 311 -12.87 -4.17 -17.80
N ALA A 312 -11.88 -4.42 -16.95
CA ALA A 312 -11.28 -3.44 -16.05
C ALA A 312 -10.38 -2.38 -16.73
N ALA A 313 -10.27 -2.36 -18.07
CA ALA A 313 -9.48 -1.36 -18.79
C ALA A 313 -10.26 -0.07 -19.04
N ASP A 314 -10.03 0.96 -18.23
CA ASP A 314 -10.77 2.23 -18.30
C ASP A 314 -10.16 3.24 -19.29
N ILE A 315 -8.84 3.32 -19.35
CA ILE A 315 -8.18 4.32 -20.20
C ILE A 315 -8.01 3.82 -21.62
N ARG A 316 -8.99 4.19 -22.45
CA ARG A 316 -9.05 3.83 -23.88
C ARG A 316 -8.84 5.02 -24.81
N VAL A 317 -8.87 6.25 -24.29
CA VAL A 317 -8.77 7.49 -25.06
C VAL A 317 -7.60 8.35 -24.60
N CYS A 318 -7.08 9.17 -25.51
CA CYS A 318 -6.04 10.13 -25.21
C CYS A 318 -6.60 11.23 -24.29
N PRO A 319 -5.99 11.50 -23.11
CA PRO A 319 -6.48 12.51 -22.18
C PRO A 319 -6.42 13.94 -22.74
N THR A 320 -5.64 14.16 -23.80
CA THR A 320 -5.45 15.47 -24.42
C THR A 320 -6.47 15.76 -25.53
N CYS A 321 -6.70 14.82 -26.45
CA CYS A 321 -7.57 15.05 -27.62
C CYS A 321 -8.81 14.16 -27.70
N GLY A 322 -9.00 13.24 -26.76
CA GLY A 322 -10.15 12.33 -26.74
C GLY A 322 -10.13 11.21 -27.78
N GLN A 323 -9.13 11.17 -28.66
CA GLN A 323 -8.99 10.11 -29.67
C GLN A 323 -8.63 8.77 -29.02
N SER A 324 -9.22 7.67 -29.48
CA SER A 324 -8.88 6.32 -29.02
C SER A 324 -7.38 6.05 -29.13
N LEU A 325 -6.78 5.54 -28.05
CA LEU A 325 -5.39 5.11 -28.02
C LEU A 325 -5.25 3.78 -28.78
N VAL A 326 -4.19 3.69 -29.57
CA VAL A 326 -3.81 2.45 -30.26
C VAL A 326 -2.75 1.76 -29.42
N TYR A 327 -2.93 0.47 -29.15
CA TYR A 327 -1.97 -0.32 -28.38
C TYR A 327 -1.27 -1.31 -29.31
N ARG A 328 0.07 -1.27 -29.32
CA ARG A 328 0.89 -2.31 -29.96
C ARG A 328 0.90 -3.59 -29.15
N ARG A 329 0.88 -3.45 -27.82
CA ARG A 329 0.81 -4.53 -26.84
C ARG A 329 -0.02 -4.08 -25.66
N ARG A 330 -0.72 -5.00 -25.01
CA ARG A 330 -1.42 -4.77 -23.76
C ARG A 330 -1.01 -5.84 -22.76
N PHE A 331 -0.84 -5.47 -21.51
CA PHE A 331 -0.37 -6.37 -20.48
C PHE A 331 -1.51 -6.72 -19.52
N TYR A 332 -1.99 -5.71 -18.80
CA TYR A 332 -3.20 -5.85 -18.00
C TYR A 332 -3.89 -4.51 -17.77
N ALA A 333 -5.20 -4.54 -17.52
CA ALA A 333 -6.06 -3.37 -17.54
C ALA A 333 -5.78 -2.51 -18.81
N HIS A 334 -5.48 -1.22 -18.63
CA HIS A 334 -5.04 -0.33 -19.71
C HIS A 334 -3.51 -0.20 -19.82
N LEU A 335 -2.73 -1.00 -19.10
CA LEU A 335 -1.27 -0.93 -19.18
C LEU A 335 -0.76 -1.56 -20.47
N GLY A 336 0.05 -0.81 -21.22
CA GLY A 336 0.66 -1.33 -22.44
C GLY A 336 1.37 -0.30 -23.30
N HIS A 337 1.69 -0.73 -24.50
CA HIS A 337 2.40 0.08 -25.50
C HIS A 337 1.42 0.93 -26.28
N PHE A 338 0.93 2.00 -25.65
CA PHE A 338 -0.03 2.91 -26.25
C PHE A 338 0.62 3.96 -27.14
N ARG A 339 -0.17 4.44 -28.12
CA ARG A 339 0.13 5.56 -29.00
C ARG A 339 -1.14 6.35 -29.28
N CYS A 340 -1.04 7.67 -29.28
CA CYS A 340 -2.11 8.54 -29.76
C CYS A 340 -1.96 8.73 -31.27
N PRO A 341 -3.00 8.48 -32.08
CA PRO A 341 -2.95 8.76 -33.52
C PRO A 341 -2.57 10.21 -33.86
N ASN A 342 -2.90 11.16 -32.98
CA ASN A 342 -2.58 12.58 -33.14
C ASN A 342 -1.23 12.97 -32.51
N GLY A 343 -0.44 12.01 -32.00
CA GLY A 343 0.88 12.26 -31.41
C GLY A 343 0.90 13.00 -30.07
N HIS A 344 -0.25 13.13 -29.39
CA HIS A 344 -0.33 13.86 -28.11
C HIS A 344 0.11 13.05 -26.90
N ARG A 345 0.01 11.72 -26.98
CA ARG A 345 0.22 10.80 -25.86
C ARG A 345 0.76 9.48 -26.39
N ASP A 346 2.07 9.41 -26.50
CA ASP A 346 2.78 8.21 -26.90
C ASP A 346 3.54 7.67 -25.70
N ARG A 347 3.67 6.34 -25.61
CA ARG A 347 4.40 5.70 -24.53
C ARG A 347 5.85 6.21 -24.50
N PRO A 348 6.32 6.74 -23.36
CA PRO A 348 7.71 7.13 -23.21
C PRO A 348 8.62 5.91 -23.14
N THR A 349 9.89 6.12 -23.47
CA THR A 349 10.92 5.08 -23.42
C THR A 349 11.34 4.82 -21.97
N PRO A 350 11.15 3.61 -21.41
CA PRO A 350 11.55 3.35 -20.03
C PRO A 350 13.07 3.25 -19.86
N ALA A 351 13.60 3.75 -18.76
CA ALA A 351 15.00 3.63 -18.36
C ALA A 351 15.31 2.26 -17.72
N VAL A 352 14.31 1.66 -17.06
CA VAL A 352 14.40 0.29 -16.54
C VAL A 352 13.27 -0.54 -17.15
N ARG A 353 13.60 -1.64 -17.81
CA ARG A 353 12.63 -2.45 -18.55
C ARG A 353 12.72 -3.93 -18.23
N ALA A 354 11.59 -4.60 -18.08
CA ALA A 354 11.55 -6.05 -18.05
C ALA A 354 11.53 -6.58 -19.49
N VAL A 355 12.64 -7.18 -19.93
CA VAL A 355 12.78 -7.70 -21.30
C VAL A 355 12.45 -9.20 -21.39
N THR A 356 12.65 -9.92 -20.29
CA THR A 356 12.24 -11.32 -20.13
C THR A 356 11.38 -11.43 -18.87
N VAL A 357 10.22 -12.06 -19.01
CA VAL A 357 9.30 -12.39 -17.91
C VAL A 357 8.84 -13.81 -18.14
N GLU A 358 9.23 -14.73 -17.26
CA GLU A 358 8.78 -16.12 -17.29
C GLU A 358 8.15 -16.49 -15.94
N ALA A 359 6.83 -16.64 -15.95
CA ALA A 359 6.09 -17.02 -14.75
C ALA A 359 6.45 -18.46 -14.31
N ARG A 360 6.71 -18.64 -13.01
CA ARG A 360 6.80 -19.94 -12.34
C ARG A 360 5.64 -20.06 -11.35
N GLY A 361 4.44 -19.75 -11.85
CA GLY A 361 3.20 -19.77 -11.08
C GLY A 361 3.28 -18.94 -9.80
N ILE A 362 2.80 -19.51 -8.70
CA ILE A 362 2.74 -18.80 -7.42
C ILE A 362 4.11 -18.59 -6.76
N GLU A 363 5.07 -19.47 -7.07
CA GLU A 363 6.40 -19.52 -6.45
C GLU A 363 7.24 -18.31 -6.83
N GLY A 364 7.09 -17.79 -8.04
CA GLY A 364 7.85 -16.64 -8.49
C GLY A 364 7.85 -16.41 -9.99
N THR A 365 8.79 -15.57 -10.42
CA THR A 365 8.95 -15.14 -11.81
C THR A 365 10.44 -15.02 -12.12
N GLU A 366 10.92 -15.66 -13.18
CA GLU A 366 12.27 -15.42 -13.70
C GLU A 366 12.26 -14.11 -14.50
N LEU A 367 13.18 -13.21 -14.17
CA LEU A 367 13.22 -11.85 -14.71
C LEU A 367 14.58 -11.49 -15.29
N GLU A 368 14.52 -10.79 -16.41
CA GLU A 368 15.64 -10.05 -16.97
C GLU A 368 15.27 -8.57 -17.08
N LEU A 369 15.96 -7.73 -16.30
CA LEU A 369 15.79 -6.28 -16.33
C LEU A 369 16.96 -5.62 -17.06
N LEU A 370 16.64 -4.79 -18.05
CA LEU A 370 17.61 -3.91 -18.71
C LEU A 370 17.51 -2.51 -18.09
N CYS A 371 18.59 -2.06 -17.45
CA CYS A 371 18.72 -0.72 -16.89
C CYS A 371 19.62 0.13 -17.79
N LEU A 372 19.17 1.33 -18.17
CA LEU A 372 19.80 2.17 -19.18
C LEU A 372 20.15 3.56 -18.66
N PRO A 373 21.16 4.24 -19.23
CA PRO A 373 21.42 5.64 -18.92
C PRO A 373 20.19 6.55 -19.16
N PRO A 374 20.03 7.63 -18.35
CA PRO A 374 20.93 8.09 -17.31
C PRO A 374 20.60 7.58 -15.89
N VAL A 375 19.66 6.62 -15.72
CA VAL A 375 19.35 6.08 -14.37
C VAL A 375 20.52 5.29 -13.78
N VAL A 376 21.35 4.74 -14.66
CA VAL A 376 22.64 4.12 -14.39
C VAL A 376 23.69 4.75 -15.31
N PRO A 377 24.98 4.79 -14.94
CA PRO A 377 26.02 5.37 -15.80
C PRO A 377 26.19 4.64 -17.14
N GLU A 378 26.09 3.31 -17.10
CA GLU A 378 26.22 2.42 -18.25
C GLU A 378 25.09 1.41 -18.26
N ALA A 379 24.72 0.93 -19.45
CA ALA A 379 23.67 -0.07 -19.60
C ALA A 379 24.05 -1.38 -18.89
N VAL A 380 23.13 -1.93 -18.10
CA VAL A 380 23.34 -3.16 -17.34
C VAL A 380 22.11 -4.04 -17.38
N THR A 381 22.36 -5.35 -17.48
CA THR A 381 21.32 -6.38 -17.44
C THR A 381 21.36 -7.10 -16.10
N LEU A 382 20.20 -7.20 -15.44
CA LEU A 382 20.03 -7.92 -14.18
C LEU A 382 19.15 -9.15 -14.43
N ARG A 383 19.69 -10.33 -14.16
CA ARG A 383 18.96 -11.61 -14.24
C ARG A 383 18.78 -12.18 -12.84
N PHE A 384 17.54 -12.51 -12.48
CA PHE A 384 17.21 -13.07 -11.16
C PHE A 384 15.82 -13.69 -11.12
N PHE A 385 15.63 -14.59 -10.15
CA PHE A 385 14.32 -15.09 -9.76
C PHE A 385 13.70 -14.14 -8.73
N LEU A 386 12.51 -13.63 -9.01
CA LEU A 386 11.69 -12.87 -8.07
C LEU A 386 10.73 -13.85 -7.37
N PRO A 387 10.87 -14.09 -6.04
CA PRO A 387 10.08 -15.07 -5.28
C PRO A 387 8.64 -14.60 -4.97
N VAL A 388 8.01 -13.94 -5.94
CA VAL A 388 6.58 -13.61 -5.96
C VAL A 388 6.08 -13.71 -7.40
N GLY A 389 4.98 -14.44 -7.60
CA GLY A 389 4.37 -14.61 -8.91
C GLY A 389 3.55 -13.41 -9.38
N GLY A 390 3.30 -13.36 -10.69
CA GLY A 390 2.35 -12.45 -11.32
C GLY A 390 2.96 -11.16 -11.89
N LEU A 391 2.49 -10.77 -13.08
CA LEU A 391 3.00 -9.63 -13.83
C LEU A 391 2.91 -8.29 -13.06
N TYR A 392 1.87 -8.11 -12.25
CA TYR A 392 1.75 -6.94 -11.39
C TYR A 392 2.90 -6.79 -10.38
N ASN A 393 3.50 -7.90 -9.92
CA ASN A 393 4.68 -7.86 -9.06
C ASN A 393 5.96 -7.54 -9.84
N VAL A 394 6.02 -7.84 -11.13
CA VAL A 394 7.08 -7.36 -12.03
C VAL A 394 7.05 -5.84 -12.13
N TYR A 395 5.87 -5.23 -12.29
CA TYR A 395 5.73 -3.76 -12.24
C TYR A 395 6.14 -3.18 -10.89
N ASN A 396 5.82 -3.84 -9.77
CA ASN A 396 6.27 -3.41 -8.44
C ASN A 396 7.80 -3.46 -8.31
N ALA A 397 8.42 -4.53 -8.81
CA ALA A 397 9.88 -4.69 -8.82
C ALA A 397 10.56 -3.67 -9.73
N LEU A 398 9.98 -3.36 -10.90
CA LEU A 398 10.44 -2.31 -11.80
C LEU A 398 10.39 -0.93 -11.14
N ALA A 399 9.28 -0.59 -10.48
CA ALA A 399 9.12 0.68 -9.77
C ALA A 399 10.12 0.81 -8.61
N ALA A 400 10.30 -0.25 -7.82
CA ALA A 400 11.26 -0.29 -6.72
C ALA A 400 12.71 -0.17 -7.23
N THR A 401 13.07 -0.94 -8.26
CA THR A 401 14.41 -0.91 -8.87
C THR A 401 14.72 0.47 -9.43
N THR A 402 13.83 1.05 -10.23
CA THR A 402 14.03 2.38 -10.82
C THR A 402 14.20 3.46 -9.75
N THR A 403 13.40 3.39 -8.69
CA THR A 403 13.51 4.32 -7.56
C THR A 403 14.84 4.16 -6.81
N ALA A 404 15.28 2.93 -6.58
CA ALA A 404 16.56 2.64 -5.92
C ALA A 404 17.76 3.10 -6.76
N LEU A 405 17.75 2.83 -8.07
CA LEU A 405 18.80 3.28 -8.99
C LEU A 405 18.86 4.82 -9.04
N ALA A 406 17.71 5.50 -9.09
CA ALA A 406 17.65 6.96 -9.02
C ALA A 406 18.14 7.54 -7.66
N LEU A 407 18.16 6.73 -6.60
CA LEU A 407 18.78 7.07 -5.31
C LEU A 407 20.30 6.82 -5.28
N GLY A 408 20.86 6.24 -6.34
CA GLY A 408 22.27 5.88 -6.46
C GLY A 408 22.62 4.51 -5.89
N VAL A 409 21.64 3.62 -5.68
CA VAL A 409 21.89 2.23 -5.27
C VAL A 409 22.52 1.46 -6.44
N ALA A 410 23.49 0.58 -6.17
CA ALA A 410 24.10 -0.22 -7.20
C ALA A 410 23.09 -1.22 -7.82
N PRO A 411 23.10 -1.44 -9.15
CA PRO A 411 22.23 -2.42 -9.79
C PRO A 411 22.34 -3.83 -9.20
N THR A 412 23.54 -4.22 -8.75
CA THR A 412 23.79 -5.51 -8.10
C THR A 412 23.07 -5.65 -6.76
N ASP A 413 23.03 -4.58 -5.96
CA ASP A 413 22.34 -4.59 -4.66
C ASP A 413 20.83 -4.72 -4.85
N ALA A 414 20.28 -4.04 -5.86
CA ALA A 414 18.87 -4.17 -6.22
C ALA A 414 18.52 -5.60 -6.63
N ARG A 415 19.34 -6.22 -7.49
CA ARG A 415 19.17 -7.63 -7.90
C ARG A 415 19.18 -8.57 -6.70
N GLU A 416 20.16 -8.45 -5.81
CA GLU A 416 20.31 -9.34 -4.65
C GLU A 416 19.17 -9.21 -3.64
N ALA A 417 18.74 -7.98 -3.35
CA ALA A 417 17.60 -7.73 -2.48
C ALA A 417 16.30 -8.33 -3.04
N LEU A 418 16.06 -8.17 -4.35
CA LEU A 418 14.86 -8.72 -4.97
C LEU A 418 14.91 -10.24 -5.09
N SER A 419 16.09 -10.83 -5.31
CA SER A 419 16.29 -12.29 -5.34
C SER A 419 15.97 -12.97 -4.00
N SER A 420 16.12 -12.23 -2.89
CA SER A 420 15.88 -12.71 -1.52
C SER A 420 14.61 -12.12 -0.89
N PHE A 421 13.77 -11.48 -1.70
CA PHE A 421 12.56 -10.81 -1.21
C PHE A 421 11.60 -11.81 -0.56
N THR A 422 10.91 -11.40 0.50
CA THR A 422 9.84 -12.20 1.10
C THR A 422 8.54 -11.40 1.08
N PRO A 423 7.44 -11.96 0.53
CA PRO A 423 6.13 -11.30 0.54
C PRO A 423 5.64 -11.00 1.95
N ALA A 424 4.71 -10.07 2.02
CA ALA A 424 4.19 -9.52 3.27
C ALA A 424 2.75 -9.94 3.51
N PHE A 425 2.26 -9.66 4.72
CA PHE A 425 0.88 -9.70 5.17
C PHE A 425 -0.18 -9.77 4.05
N GLY A 426 -0.90 -10.89 3.97
CA GLY A 426 -2.08 -11.11 3.11
C GLY A 426 -1.87 -10.95 1.60
N ARG A 427 -0.63 -10.82 1.12
CA ARG A 427 -0.27 -10.68 -0.30
C ARG A 427 0.66 -11.81 -0.68
N MET A 428 0.08 -12.96 -1.01
CA MET A 428 0.79 -14.23 -1.17
C MET A 428 1.39 -14.71 0.16
N GLU A 429 0.71 -14.44 1.29
CA GLU A 429 1.13 -14.93 2.61
C GLU A 429 0.90 -16.44 2.65
N GLN A 430 1.99 -17.20 2.75
CA GLN A 430 1.96 -18.65 2.85
C GLN A 430 1.81 -19.07 4.32
N VAL A 431 0.91 -20.01 4.56
CA VAL A 431 0.63 -20.58 5.88
C VAL A 431 0.56 -22.09 5.75
N VAL A 432 1.04 -22.82 6.75
CA VAL A 432 0.85 -24.27 6.82
C VAL A 432 -0.18 -24.59 7.91
N LEU A 433 -1.21 -25.35 7.56
CA LEU A 433 -2.25 -25.81 8.47
C LEU A 433 -2.61 -27.25 8.13
N ASP A 434 -2.58 -28.15 9.11
CA ASP A 434 -2.91 -29.57 8.95
C ASP A 434 -2.20 -30.26 7.75
N GLY A 435 -0.91 -29.95 7.59
CA GLY A 435 -0.07 -30.46 6.50
C GLY A 435 -0.36 -29.88 5.11
N ARG A 436 -1.29 -28.92 4.99
CA ARG A 436 -1.64 -28.24 3.74
C ARG A 436 -1.02 -26.86 3.66
N THR A 437 -0.71 -26.43 2.44
CA THR A 437 -0.23 -25.08 2.18
C THR A 437 -1.41 -24.17 1.86
N ILE A 438 -1.54 -23.05 2.56
CA ILE A 438 -2.57 -22.04 2.34
C ILE A 438 -1.90 -20.77 1.82
N TYR A 439 -2.32 -20.28 0.66
CA TYR A 439 -1.91 -18.97 0.14
C TYR A 439 -3.05 -17.96 0.31
N LEU A 440 -2.77 -16.84 0.98
CA LEU A 440 -3.70 -15.71 1.13
C LEU A 440 -3.38 -14.62 0.10
N SER A 441 -4.33 -14.33 -0.79
CA SER A 441 -4.20 -13.35 -1.88
C SER A 441 -5.33 -12.31 -1.86
N LEU A 442 -5.08 -11.17 -1.22
CA LEU A 442 -6.05 -10.06 -1.15
C LEU A 442 -6.50 -9.57 -2.54
N ALA A 443 -7.82 -9.47 -2.75
CA ALA A 443 -8.43 -8.80 -3.89
C ALA A 443 -9.52 -7.83 -3.43
N LYS A 444 -9.48 -6.58 -3.91
CA LYS A 444 -10.40 -5.49 -3.45
C LYS A 444 -11.05 -4.68 -4.58
N ASN A 445 -10.69 -4.98 -5.82
CA ASN A 445 -11.15 -4.26 -7.01
C ASN A 445 -11.00 -5.18 -8.25
N PRO A 446 -11.61 -4.83 -9.39
CA PRO A 446 -11.65 -5.70 -10.56
C PRO A 446 -10.25 -6.08 -11.06
N THR A 447 -9.38 -5.08 -11.22
CA THR A 447 -8.01 -5.32 -11.70
C THR A 447 -7.22 -6.21 -10.75
N GLY A 448 -7.31 -5.99 -9.44
CA GLY A 448 -6.64 -6.80 -8.43
C GLY A 448 -7.12 -8.26 -8.46
N LEU A 449 -8.43 -8.47 -8.62
CA LEU A 449 -8.99 -9.82 -8.76
C LEU A 449 -8.53 -10.48 -10.08
N ASN A 450 -8.55 -9.76 -11.20
CA ASN A 450 -8.04 -10.24 -12.49
C ASN A 450 -6.59 -10.73 -12.38
N GLN A 451 -5.74 -9.98 -11.66
CA GLN A 451 -4.35 -10.39 -11.48
C GLN A 451 -4.19 -11.66 -10.64
N VAL A 452 -5.02 -11.84 -9.60
CA VAL A 452 -5.03 -13.08 -8.81
C VAL A 452 -5.58 -14.23 -9.65
N VAL A 453 -6.66 -14.03 -10.37
CA VAL A 453 -7.29 -15.01 -11.27
C VAL A 453 -6.29 -15.52 -12.31
N ARG A 454 -5.52 -14.63 -12.93
CA ARG A 454 -4.48 -15.00 -13.90
C ARG A 454 -3.37 -15.83 -13.30
N LEU A 455 -2.92 -15.44 -12.12
CA LEU A 455 -1.90 -16.19 -11.38
C LEU A 455 -2.40 -17.61 -11.06
N LEU A 456 -3.66 -17.72 -10.62
CA LEU A 456 -4.29 -19.01 -10.34
C LEU A 456 -4.49 -19.83 -11.62
N ALA A 457 -4.92 -19.23 -12.73
CA ALA A 457 -5.06 -19.94 -14.00
C ALA A 457 -3.71 -20.53 -14.47
N ALA A 458 -2.63 -19.76 -14.38
CA ALA A 458 -1.29 -20.25 -14.72
C ALA A 458 -0.78 -21.33 -13.74
N GLU A 459 -1.14 -21.23 -12.46
CA GLU A 459 -0.84 -22.27 -11.47
C GLU A 459 -1.60 -23.56 -11.79
N ALA A 460 -2.89 -23.47 -12.10
CA ALA A 460 -3.72 -24.60 -12.47
C ALA A 460 -3.19 -25.35 -13.69
N ASP A 461 -2.71 -24.60 -14.71
CA ASP A 461 -2.09 -25.17 -15.90
C ASP A 461 -0.78 -25.94 -15.59
N ARG A 462 -0.10 -25.61 -14.48
CA ARG A 462 1.13 -26.29 -14.02
C ARG A 462 0.85 -27.46 -13.09
N THR A 463 -0.03 -27.28 -12.11
CA THR A 463 -0.19 -28.19 -10.97
C THR A 463 -1.47 -29.02 -11.04
N GLY A 464 -2.36 -28.72 -11.98
CA GLY A 464 -3.69 -29.32 -12.07
C GLY A 464 -4.74 -28.59 -11.21
N PRO A 465 -5.88 -29.25 -10.95
CA PRO A 465 -7.07 -28.60 -10.38
C PRO A 465 -6.82 -27.92 -9.03
N LEU A 466 -7.25 -26.67 -8.90
CA LEU A 466 -7.07 -25.88 -7.68
C LEU A 466 -8.14 -26.14 -6.63
N SER A 467 -7.76 -25.98 -5.35
CA SER A 467 -8.69 -25.81 -4.23
C SER A 467 -8.77 -24.33 -3.85
N LEU A 468 -9.98 -23.75 -3.89
CA LEU A 468 -10.20 -22.31 -3.76
C LEU A 468 -11.14 -21.97 -2.59
N LEU A 469 -10.87 -20.86 -1.90
CA LEU A 469 -11.80 -20.17 -1.00
C LEU A 469 -11.84 -18.70 -1.40
N ILE A 470 -12.95 -18.21 -1.94
CA ILE A 470 -13.11 -16.80 -2.30
C ILE A 470 -14.08 -16.15 -1.31
N ALA A 471 -13.67 -15.06 -0.66
CA ALA A 471 -14.41 -14.44 0.44
C ALA A 471 -14.73 -12.96 0.18
N LEU A 472 -16.02 -12.66 0.02
CA LEU A 472 -16.53 -11.34 -0.33
C LEU A 472 -17.31 -10.72 0.84
N ASN A 473 -16.76 -9.65 1.40
CA ASN A 473 -17.43 -8.77 2.36
C ASN A 473 -17.76 -7.42 1.70
N ASP A 474 -18.66 -6.67 2.33
CA ASP A 474 -19.20 -5.39 1.88
C ASP A 474 -19.19 -4.33 3.00
N LEU A 475 -18.18 -4.36 3.88
CA LEU A 475 -18.05 -3.34 4.91
C LEU A 475 -17.44 -2.07 4.33
N ASP A 476 -17.40 -0.98 5.10
CA ASP A 476 -16.91 0.32 4.63
C ASP A 476 -15.48 0.24 4.06
N ALA A 477 -14.69 -0.72 4.54
CA ALA A 477 -13.34 -0.98 4.05
C ALA A 477 -13.26 -1.78 2.76
N ASP A 478 -14.26 -2.61 2.48
CA ASP A 478 -14.36 -3.41 1.27
C ASP A 478 -15.14 -2.69 0.16
N GLY A 479 -15.93 -1.68 0.53
CA GLY A 479 -16.89 -1.02 -0.35
C GLY A 479 -18.27 -1.65 -0.18
N ARG A 480 -19.30 -0.82 -0.01
CA ARG A 480 -20.70 -1.31 0.13
C ARG A 480 -21.25 -1.86 -1.17
N ASP A 481 -20.80 -1.29 -2.28
CA ASP A 481 -21.14 -1.75 -3.62
C ASP A 481 -20.16 -2.84 -4.06
N ILE A 482 -20.68 -4.05 -4.24
CA ILE A 482 -19.92 -5.22 -4.69
C ILE A 482 -20.01 -5.44 -6.20
N SER A 483 -20.70 -4.58 -6.95
CA SER A 483 -20.89 -4.72 -8.40
C SER A 483 -19.58 -4.89 -9.17
N TRP A 484 -18.46 -4.41 -8.60
CA TRP A 484 -17.11 -4.56 -9.14
C TRP A 484 -16.72 -6.02 -9.44
N ILE A 485 -17.31 -7.02 -8.78
CA ILE A 485 -17.02 -8.43 -9.08
C ILE A 485 -17.46 -8.84 -10.49
N TRP A 486 -18.39 -8.11 -11.11
CA TRP A 486 -18.86 -8.34 -12.47
C TRP A 486 -17.88 -7.79 -13.53
N ASP A 487 -17.05 -6.82 -13.17
CA ASP A 487 -16.01 -6.27 -14.04
C ASP A 487 -14.71 -7.10 -13.98
N ALA A 488 -14.67 -8.14 -13.14
CA ALA A 488 -13.53 -9.06 -13.03
C ALA A 488 -13.73 -10.29 -13.92
N ASP A 489 -12.69 -10.72 -14.62
CA ASP A 489 -12.65 -11.78 -15.64
C ASP A 489 -12.50 -13.18 -15.02
N LEU A 490 -13.41 -13.56 -14.12
CA LEU A 490 -13.41 -14.88 -13.46
C LEU A 490 -13.55 -16.05 -14.44
N GLU A 491 -14.04 -15.79 -15.65
CA GLU A 491 -14.14 -16.72 -16.76
C GLU A 491 -12.78 -17.36 -17.11
N GLU A 492 -11.65 -16.70 -16.82
CA GLU A 492 -10.32 -17.30 -17.01
C GLU A 492 -10.14 -18.59 -16.17
N LEU A 493 -10.86 -18.76 -15.05
CA LEU A 493 -10.84 -19.98 -14.23
C LEU A 493 -11.82 -21.06 -14.71
N ALA A 494 -12.74 -20.74 -15.62
CA ALA A 494 -13.77 -21.66 -16.10
C ALA A 494 -13.30 -22.62 -17.20
N GLN A 495 -11.99 -22.77 -17.40
CA GLN A 495 -11.48 -23.81 -18.30
C GLN A 495 -11.55 -25.18 -17.61
N PRO A 496 -11.94 -26.25 -18.34
CA PRO A 496 -12.03 -27.59 -17.77
C PRO A 496 -10.72 -28.02 -17.08
N GLY A 497 -10.83 -28.57 -15.88
CA GLY A 497 -9.68 -29.08 -15.12
C GLY A 497 -8.89 -28.03 -14.33
N ARG A 498 -9.21 -26.73 -14.43
CA ARG A 498 -8.51 -25.70 -13.63
C ARG A 498 -8.97 -25.60 -12.18
N VAL A 499 -10.25 -25.85 -11.91
CA VAL A 499 -10.83 -25.75 -10.56
C VAL A 499 -11.35 -27.11 -10.13
N GLY A 500 -10.84 -27.62 -9.01
CA GLY A 500 -11.29 -28.87 -8.40
C GLY A 500 -12.36 -28.63 -7.33
N THR A 501 -12.09 -27.73 -6.39
CA THR A 501 -13.05 -27.34 -5.35
C THR A 501 -13.06 -25.83 -5.15
N ILE A 502 -14.23 -25.26 -4.87
CA ILE A 502 -14.33 -23.85 -4.52
C ILE A 502 -15.38 -23.61 -3.43
N VAL A 503 -15.01 -22.80 -2.44
CA VAL A 503 -15.90 -22.30 -1.39
C VAL A 503 -16.08 -20.80 -1.58
N ALA A 504 -17.31 -20.36 -1.81
CA ALA A 504 -17.72 -18.96 -1.81
C ALA A 504 -18.16 -18.57 -0.40
N SER A 505 -17.56 -17.51 0.15
CA SER A 505 -17.76 -17.11 1.55
C SER A 505 -17.81 -15.61 1.75
N GLY A 506 -17.90 -15.19 3.01
CA GLY A 506 -18.07 -13.81 3.46
C GLY A 506 -19.54 -13.38 3.50
N ARG A 507 -19.76 -12.13 3.89
CA ARG A 507 -21.09 -11.52 4.05
C ARG A 507 -21.93 -11.57 2.77
N ARG A 508 -21.27 -11.63 1.61
CA ARG A 508 -21.88 -11.65 0.28
C ARG A 508 -21.56 -12.95 -0.46
N ALA A 509 -21.43 -14.06 0.27
CA ALA A 509 -21.20 -15.40 -0.28
C ALA A 509 -22.21 -15.78 -1.36
N ALA A 510 -23.49 -15.43 -1.17
CA ALA A 510 -24.55 -15.70 -2.14
C ALA A 510 -24.36 -14.90 -3.45
N ASP A 511 -24.06 -13.60 -3.37
CA ASP A 511 -23.77 -12.77 -4.56
C ASP A 511 -22.55 -13.31 -5.32
N LEU A 512 -21.51 -13.69 -4.58
CA LEU A 512 -20.30 -14.31 -5.13
C LEU A 512 -20.60 -15.64 -5.83
N ALA A 513 -21.43 -16.49 -5.22
CA ALA A 513 -21.85 -17.76 -5.82
C ALA A 513 -22.60 -17.55 -7.14
N VAL A 514 -23.46 -16.54 -7.21
CA VAL A 514 -24.11 -16.13 -8.47
C VAL A 514 -23.06 -15.70 -9.49
N ARG A 515 -22.10 -14.86 -9.12
CA ARG A 515 -21.03 -14.42 -10.03
C ARG A 515 -20.21 -15.60 -10.57
N LEU A 516 -19.87 -16.57 -9.73
CA LEU A 516 -19.13 -17.78 -10.10
C LEU A 516 -19.93 -18.69 -11.04
N LYS A 517 -21.26 -18.78 -10.84
CA LYS A 517 -22.17 -19.47 -11.78
C LYS A 517 -22.13 -18.81 -13.16
N TYR A 518 -22.26 -17.48 -13.23
CA TYR A 518 -22.21 -16.77 -14.51
C TYR A 518 -20.84 -16.83 -15.19
N ALA A 519 -19.76 -17.01 -14.42
CA ALA A 519 -18.44 -17.28 -14.98
C ALA A 519 -18.31 -18.65 -15.64
N GLY A 520 -19.25 -19.58 -15.41
CA GLY A 520 -19.19 -20.96 -15.90
C GLY A 520 -18.27 -21.89 -15.10
N ILE A 521 -17.78 -21.45 -13.93
CA ILE A 521 -16.81 -22.21 -13.12
C ILE A 521 -17.45 -23.48 -12.56
N ALA A 522 -18.71 -23.42 -12.15
CA ALA A 522 -19.42 -24.56 -11.56
C ALA A 522 -19.58 -25.70 -12.58
N GLU A 523 -19.92 -25.36 -13.82
CA GLU A 523 -20.09 -26.29 -14.94
C GLU A 523 -18.74 -26.88 -15.38
N ALA A 524 -17.72 -26.04 -15.54
CA ALA A 524 -16.37 -26.46 -15.95
C ALA A 524 -15.69 -27.41 -14.97
N SER A 525 -15.94 -27.24 -13.67
CA SER A 525 -15.39 -28.10 -12.60
C SER A 525 -16.03 -29.51 -12.59
N THR A 526 -17.17 -29.71 -13.27
CA THR A 526 -17.88 -31.00 -13.36
C THR A 526 -17.59 -31.78 -14.64
N ALA A 527 -16.96 -31.15 -15.63
CA ALA A 527 -16.61 -31.78 -16.91
C ALA A 527 -15.51 -32.82 -16.71
N GLY A 528 -15.90 -34.09 -16.54
CA GLY A 528 -15.00 -35.23 -16.31
C GLY A 528 -15.36 -36.10 -15.09
N ILE A 529 -16.36 -35.71 -14.30
CA ILE A 529 -16.87 -36.47 -13.16
C ILE A 529 -18.14 -37.23 -13.58
N SER A 530 -18.24 -38.50 -13.22
CA SER A 530 -19.35 -39.39 -13.59
C SER A 530 -20.73 -38.78 -13.27
N PRO A 531 -21.74 -38.90 -14.15
CA PRO A 531 -23.03 -38.17 -14.07
C PRO A 531 -23.94 -38.49 -12.85
N HIS A 532 -23.50 -39.35 -11.92
CA HIS A 532 -24.28 -39.77 -10.75
C HIS A 532 -23.93 -39.06 -9.43
N LEU A 533 -23.03 -38.06 -9.43
CA LEU A 533 -22.84 -37.16 -8.28
C LEU A 533 -23.57 -35.82 -8.51
N HIS A 534 -24.72 -35.65 -7.85
CA HIS A 534 -25.55 -34.45 -7.95
C HIS A 534 -25.02 -33.26 -7.09
N GLN A 535 -24.34 -32.30 -7.74
CA GLN A 535 -24.05 -30.85 -7.49
C GLN A 535 -23.68 -30.28 -6.07
N PRO A 536 -22.89 -29.17 -5.97
CA PRO A 536 -22.04 -28.49 -6.96
C PRO A 536 -20.54 -28.45 -6.56
N ALA A 537 -19.67 -28.14 -7.54
CA ALA A 537 -18.25 -27.83 -7.31
C ALA A 537 -18.04 -26.55 -6.46
N VAL A 538 -19.07 -25.71 -6.36
CA VAL A 538 -19.11 -24.48 -5.57
C VAL A 538 -19.93 -24.68 -4.30
N VAL A 539 -19.30 -24.52 -3.14
CA VAL A 539 -19.95 -24.51 -1.83
C VAL A 539 -20.21 -23.06 -1.42
N VAL A 540 -21.37 -22.78 -0.85
CA VAL A 540 -21.69 -21.44 -0.31
C VAL A 540 -21.76 -21.52 1.20
N GLU A 541 -20.84 -20.84 1.88
CA GLU A 541 -20.76 -20.82 3.34
C GLU A 541 -20.47 -19.39 3.83
N GLY A 542 -21.46 -18.75 4.46
CA GLY A 542 -21.36 -17.35 4.89
C GLY A 542 -20.44 -17.13 6.10
N ASP A 543 -20.29 -18.14 6.98
CA ASP A 543 -19.42 -18.05 8.14
C ASP A 543 -17.96 -18.37 7.76
N LEU A 544 -17.06 -17.39 7.92
CA LEU A 544 -15.66 -17.53 7.47
C LEU A 544 -14.90 -18.64 8.21
N ARG A 545 -15.26 -18.97 9.45
CA ARG A 545 -14.64 -20.08 10.19
C ARG A 545 -15.07 -21.41 9.59
N GLN A 546 -16.37 -21.59 9.34
CA GLN A 546 -16.90 -22.80 8.73
C GLN A 546 -16.37 -22.95 7.30
N ALA A 547 -16.34 -21.86 6.52
CA ALA A 547 -15.83 -21.87 5.16
C ALA A 547 -14.34 -22.27 5.10
N LEU A 548 -13.51 -21.73 6.00
CA LEU A 548 -12.10 -22.11 6.09
C LEU A 548 -11.95 -23.60 6.45
N ALA A 549 -12.70 -24.09 7.44
CA ALA A 549 -12.66 -25.50 7.83
C ALA A 549 -13.09 -26.42 6.67
N GLN A 550 -14.16 -26.07 5.95
CA GLN A 550 -14.65 -26.83 4.81
C GLN A 550 -13.65 -26.80 3.64
N ALA A 551 -13.05 -25.64 3.34
CA ALA A 551 -12.07 -25.49 2.27
C ALA A 551 -10.79 -26.31 2.56
N VAL A 552 -10.29 -26.26 3.80
CA VAL A 552 -9.14 -27.08 4.23
C VAL A 552 -9.46 -28.57 4.14
N HIS A 553 -10.63 -29.00 4.61
CA HIS A 553 -11.04 -30.41 4.55
C HIS A 553 -11.16 -30.94 3.11
N ARG A 554 -11.66 -30.10 2.19
CA ARG A 554 -11.81 -30.42 0.76
C ARG A 554 -10.50 -30.36 -0.02
N THR A 555 -9.48 -29.69 0.52
CA THR A 555 -8.15 -29.66 -0.08
C THR A 555 -7.46 -31.01 0.16
N PRO A 556 -6.86 -31.65 -0.87
CA PRO A 556 -6.10 -32.89 -0.69
C PRO A 556 -5.03 -32.79 0.40
N ALA A 557 -4.68 -33.92 1.02
CA ALA A 557 -3.56 -33.96 1.96
C ALA A 557 -2.28 -33.52 1.23
N GLU A 558 -1.46 -32.70 1.90
CA GLU A 558 -0.25 -32.06 1.30
C GLU A 558 -0.54 -31.14 0.10
N GLY A 559 -1.82 -30.90 -0.21
CA GLY A 559 -2.25 -30.01 -1.27
C GLY A 559 -2.23 -28.53 -0.89
N THR A 560 -2.55 -27.71 -1.89
CA THR A 560 -2.56 -26.24 -1.77
C THR A 560 -3.99 -25.70 -1.80
N LEU A 561 -4.33 -24.87 -0.81
CA LEU A 561 -5.55 -24.06 -0.76
C LEU A 561 -5.22 -22.60 -1.10
N HIS A 562 -5.86 -22.07 -2.14
CA HIS A 562 -5.75 -20.65 -2.49
C HIS A 562 -6.95 -19.88 -1.96
N VAL A 563 -6.69 -18.89 -1.12
CA VAL A 563 -7.70 -18.07 -0.48
C VAL A 563 -7.65 -16.67 -1.06
N VAL A 564 -8.78 -16.19 -1.61
CA VAL A 564 -8.90 -14.87 -2.24
C VAL A 564 -9.94 -14.05 -1.47
N PRO A 565 -9.53 -13.36 -0.39
CA PRO A 565 -10.44 -12.56 0.42
C PRO A 565 -10.44 -11.07 0.02
N THR A 566 -11.54 -10.41 0.32
CA THR A 566 -11.61 -8.95 0.51
C THR A 566 -10.89 -8.52 1.80
N TYR A 567 -10.73 -7.22 2.03
CA TYR A 567 -9.86 -6.71 3.11
C TYR A 567 -10.32 -7.14 4.51
N THR A 568 -11.60 -6.98 4.84
CA THR A 568 -12.09 -7.37 6.17
C THR A 568 -12.18 -8.88 6.32
N ALA A 569 -12.49 -9.61 5.25
CA ALA A 569 -12.47 -11.07 5.24
C ALA A 569 -11.05 -11.60 5.48
N LEU A 570 -10.02 -10.95 4.92
CA LEU A 570 -8.61 -11.27 5.16
C LEU A 570 -8.27 -11.13 6.64
N LEU A 571 -8.66 -10.02 7.27
CA LEU A 571 -8.38 -9.77 8.70
C LEU A 571 -9.00 -10.86 9.58
N GLU A 572 -10.23 -11.26 9.29
CA GLU A 572 -10.94 -12.29 10.03
C GLU A 572 -10.33 -13.69 9.82
N LEU A 573 -10.09 -14.10 8.57
CA LEU A 573 -9.44 -15.38 8.23
C LEU A 573 -8.05 -15.47 8.86
N ARG A 574 -7.28 -14.39 8.82
CA ARG A 574 -5.96 -14.32 9.45
C ARG A 574 -6.05 -14.41 10.97
N GLY A 575 -7.07 -13.81 11.58
CA GLY A 575 -7.38 -13.95 13.00
C GLY A 575 -7.77 -15.38 13.40
N LEU A 576 -8.45 -16.11 12.52
CA LEU A 576 -8.74 -17.54 12.70
C LEU A 576 -7.45 -18.38 12.64
N LEU A 577 -6.63 -18.20 11.62
CA LEU A 577 -5.34 -18.88 11.46
C LEU A 577 -4.37 -18.58 12.62
N THR A 578 -4.36 -17.35 13.12
CA THR A 578 -3.56 -16.97 14.30
C THR A 578 -4.04 -17.69 15.56
N ARG A 579 -5.37 -17.81 15.78
CA ARG A 579 -5.95 -18.54 16.92
C ARG A 579 -5.66 -20.04 16.86
N GLN A 580 -5.49 -20.59 15.67
CA GLN A 580 -5.08 -21.98 15.44
C GLN A 580 -3.57 -22.20 15.53
N GLY A 581 -2.79 -21.15 15.81
CA GLY A 581 -1.33 -21.23 15.93
C GLY A 581 -0.57 -21.25 14.60
N ALA A 582 -1.28 -21.20 13.46
CA ALA A 582 -0.69 -21.25 12.13
C ALA A 582 -0.02 -19.92 11.71
N LEU A 583 -0.37 -18.80 12.36
CA LEU A 583 0.20 -17.48 12.08
C LEU A 583 0.64 -16.74 13.33
N ARG A 584 1.68 -15.91 13.19
CA ARG A 584 2.06 -14.92 14.22
C ARG A 584 1.20 -13.66 14.10
N PRO A 585 0.85 -13.02 15.23
CA PRO A 585 0.17 -11.71 15.21
C PRO A 585 0.98 -10.67 14.42
N TYR A 586 0.31 -9.91 13.56
CA TYR A 586 0.97 -9.03 12.57
C TYR A 586 1.86 -7.95 13.22
N TRP A 587 1.45 -7.39 14.36
CA TRP A 587 2.20 -6.36 15.08
C TRP A 587 3.48 -6.86 15.77
N ARG A 588 3.76 -8.18 15.75
CA ARG A 588 5.03 -8.76 16.22
C ARG A 588 6.06 -8.98 15.11
N ALA A 589 5.68 -8.76 13.85
CA ALA A 589 6.54 -8.97 12.68
C ALA A 589 7.15 -7.66 12.11
N ALA A 590 7.05 -6.55 12.85
CA ALA A 590 7.56 -5.24 12.48
C ALA A 590 8.70 -4.78 13.39
#